data_AF-A0A968LXE8-F1
#
_entry.id   AF-A0A968LXE8-F1
#
_cell.length_a   1.000
_cell.length_b   1.000
_cell.length_c   1.000
_cell.angle_alpha   90.00
_cell.angle_beta   90.00
_cell.angle_gamma   90.00
#
_symmetry.space_group_name_H-M   'P 1'
#
loop_
_entity.id
_entity.type
_entity.pdbx_description
1 polymer ?
#
loop_
_entity_poly.entity_id
_entity_poly.type
_entity_poly.pdbx_seq_one_letter_code
_entity_poly.pdbx_strand_id
1 'polypeptide(L)'
;QMQPYYEAKTLARQTIGGVSIPAIVTQIGDGENGGVMMNEFPSAFMRTWHEAANQSSVVSLNGTEYLELIEAEGCDPDQYPTCQAVGQHLIWQRVDPDQATAEKVTDAIADLTQTQPNFQMDGASWTNNLSWVKGYENVLTPMNQLSALFHQAFATASADVTQQDNYRRSLLYNLVLQTSCFRYWGQGAWTDYAQTIYQQGKMLLKR
;
A
#
# COMPACT_ATOMS: atom_id res chain seq x y z
N GLN A 1 -17.61 -7.69 -12.13
CA GLN A 1 -17.66 -8.80 -11.16
C GLN A 1 -17.99 -8.21 -9.80
N MET A 2 -18.87 -8.84 -9.00
CA MET A 2 -19.28 -8.35 -7.67
C MET A 2 -19.31 -9.51 -6.67
N GLN A 3 -18.30 -10.39 -6.71
CA GLN A 3 -18.20 -11.56 -5.82
C GLN A 3 -18.28 -11.19 -4.33
N PRO A 4 -17.59 -10.14 -3.84
CA PRO A 4 -17.72 -9.64 -2.47
C PRO A 4 -19.14 -9.42 -1.98
N TYR A 5 -20.05 -8.91 -2.83
CA TYR A 5 -21.46 -8.74 -2.46
C TYR A 5 -22.14 -10.09 -2.19
N TYR A 6 -21.90 -11.10 -3.04
CA TYR A 6 -22.47 -12.42 -2.85
C TYR A 6 -21.85 -13.18 -1.67
N GLU A 7 -20.57 -12.97 -1.40
CA GLU A 7 -19.89 -13.46 -0.20
C GLU A 7 -20.47 -12.83 1.06
N ALA A 8 -20.70 -11.50 1.08
CA ALA A 8 -21.28 -10.83 2.25
C ALA A 8 -22.65 -11.40 2.65
N LYS A 9 -23.42 -11.94 1.69
CA LYS A 9 -24.72 -12.59 1.97
C LYS A 9 -24.59 -13.91 2.74
N THR A 10 -23.42 -14.54 2.77
CA THR A 10 -23.19 -15.82 3.45
C THR A 10 -22.56 -15.65 4.84
N LEU A 11 -22.10 -14.44 5.17
CA LEU A 11 -21.43 -14.18 6.44
C LEU A 11 -22.43 -13.83 7.55
N ALA A 12 -22.08 -14.28 8.76
CA ALA A 12 -22.77 -13.90 9.98
C ALA A 12 -22.03 -12.74 10.67
N ARG A 13 -22.65 -12.16 11.69
CA ARG A 13 -21.98 -11.18 12.58
C ARG A 13 -20.70 -11.78 13.18
N GLN A 14 -19.69 -10.95 13.37
CA GLN A 14 -18.45 -11.27 14.06
C GLN A 14 -18.41 -10.58 15.43
N THR A 15 -17.42 -10.92 16.26
CA THR A 15 -17.21 -10.26 17.56
C THR A 15 -15.83 -9.61 17.57
N ILE A 16 -15.78 -8.31 17.87
CA ILE A 16 -14.55 -7.54 18.09
C ILE A 16 -14.67 -6.86 19.44
N GLY A 17 -13.69 -7.04 20.32
CA GLY A 17 -13.74 -6.40 21.64
C GLY A 17 -14.91 -6.82 22.54
N GLY A 18 -15.52 -7.98 22.27
CA GLY A 18 -16.75 -8.41 22.96
C GLY A 18 -18.04 -7.80 22.41
N VAL A 19 -17.94 -6.91 21.42
CA VAL A 19 -19.09 -6.32 20.72
C VAL A 19 -19.39 -7.14 19.48
N SER A 20 -20.65 -7.55 19.34
CA SER A 20 -21.11 -8.22 18.12
C SER A 20 -21.33 -7.17 17.04
N ILE A 21 -20.67 -7.31 15.88
CA ILE A 21 -20.77 -6.36 14.76
C ILE A 21 -21.06 -7.10 13.45
N PRO A 22 -21.61 -6.43 12.42
CA PRO A 22 -21.73 -7.00 11.09
C PRO A 22 -20.37 -7.47 10.54
N ALA A 23 -20.35 -8.55 9.74
CA ALA A 23 -19.16 -8.86 8.96
C ALA A 23 -18.98 -7.84 7.84
N ILE A 24 -17.73 -7.54 7.49
CA ILE A 24 -17.38 -6.69 6.36
C ILE A 24 -16.69 -7.52 5.28
N VAL A 25 -17.09 -7.30 4.03
CA VAL A 25 -16.40 -7.84 2.85
C VAL A 25 -16.04 -6.67 1.95
N THR A 26 -14.77 -6.59 1.58
CA THR A 26 -14.25 -5.47 0.80
C THR A 26 -14.26 -5.79 -0.69
N GLN A 27 -14.91 -4.95 -1.49
CA GLN A 27 -14.71 -4.96 -2.94
C GLN A 27 -13.41 -4.24 -3.26
N ILE A 28 -12.40 -5.00 -3.65
CA ILE A 28 -11.12 -4.47 -4.13
C ILE A 28 -11.04 -4.57 -5.65
N GLY A 29 -10.38 -3.62 -6.29
CA GLY A 29 -10.10 -3.63 -7.72
C GLY A 29 -9.68 -2.27 -8.23
N ASP A 30 -8.72 -2.26 -9.15
CA ASP A 30 -8.27 -1.03 -9.82
C ASP A 30 -9.41 -0.50 -10.72
N GLY A 31 -9.67 0.81 -10.66
CA GLY A 31 -10.79 1.43 -11.36
C GLY A 31 -10.71 1.29 -12.88
N GLU A 32 -9.49 1.17 -13.41
CA GLU A 32 -9.20 0.94 -14.82
C GLU A 32 -9.80 -0.37 -15.33
N ASN A 33 -9.86 -1.40 -14.47
CA ASN A 33 -10.41 -2.71 -14.80
C ASN A 33 -11.94 -2.70 -14.95
N GLY A 34 -12.61 -1.68 -14.39
CA GLY A 34 -14.07 -1.54 -14.43
C GLY A 34 -14.60 -0.73 -15.62
N GLY A 35 -13.79 0.10 -16.28
CA GLY A 35 -14.31 1.00 -17.32
C GLY A 35 -13.30 1.47 -18.37
N VAL A 36 -12.01 1.61 -18.02
CA VAL A 36 -10.98 2.02 -18.98
C VAL A 36 -10.65 0.88 -19.96
N MET A 37 -10.66 -0.36 -19.49
CA MET A 37 -10.42 -1.54 -20.32
C MET A 37 -11.70 -2.12 -20.95
N MET A 38 -12.89 -1.66 -20.54
CA MET A 38 -14.18 -2.30 -20.87
C MET A 38 -15.13 -1.43 -21.71
N ASN A 39 -14.84 -0.14 -21.95
CA ASN A 39 -15.66 0.84 -22.70
C ASN A 39 -17.15 0.99 -22.26
N GLU A 40 -17.60 0.24 -21.26
CA GLU A 40 -18.96 0.19 -20.77
C GLU A 40 -18.96 0.13 -19.24
N PHE A 41 -20.03 0.66 -18.63
CA PHE A 41 -20.17 0.60 -17.18
C PHE A 41 -20.53 -0.83 -16.71
N PRO A 42 -19.93 -1.37 -15.64
CA PRO A 42 -20.13 -2.77 -15.23
C PRO A 42 -21.60 -3.08 -14.87
N SER A 43 -22.28 -3.86 -15.70
CA SER A 43 -23.69 -4.25 -15.46
C SER A 43 -23.89 -5.01 -14.14
N ALA A 44 -22.88 -5.76 -13.68
CA ALA A 44 -22.89 -6.43 -12.39
C ALA A 44 -22.95 -5.44 -11.20
N PHE A 45 -22.28 -4.29 -11.30
CA PHE A 45 -22.35 -3.25 -10.28
C PHE A 45 -23.78 -2.71 -10.16
N MET A 46 -24.38 -2.32 -11.29
CA MET A 46 -25.77 -1.81 -11.31
C MET A 46 -26.75 -2.82 -10.72
N ARG A 47 -26.64 -4.09 -11.14
CA ARG A 47 -27.49 -5.17 -10.64
C ARG A 47 -27.40 -5.32 -9.13
N THR A 48 -26.19 -5.45 -8.59
CA THR A 48 -25.99 -5.66 -7.15
C THR A 48 -26.46 -4.48 -6.31
N TRP A 49 -26.28 -3.24 -6.80
CA TRP A 49 -26.82 -2.06 -6.13
C TRP A 49 -28.35 -2.03 -6.12
N HIS A 50 -28.99 -2.38 -7.25
CA HIS A 50 -30.44 -2.49 -7.30
C HIS A 50 -30.97 -3.62 -6.41
N GLU A 51 -30.28 -4.75 -6.33
CA GLU A 51 -30.63 -5.84 -5.40
C GLU A 51 -30.49 -5.39 -3.93
N ALA A 52 -29.36 -4.76 -3.59
CA ALA A 52 -29.09 -4.27 -2.24
C ALA A 52 -30.12 -3.24 -1.78
N ALA A 53 -30.52 -2.31 -2.65
CA ALA A 53 -31.49 -1.27 -2.32
C ALA A 53 -32.91 -1.79 -2.08
N ASN A 54 -33.29 -2.91 -2.69
CA ASN A 54 -34.66 -3.40 -2.64
C ASN A 54 -34.88 -4.47 -1.56
N GLN A 55 -33.96 -5.44 -1.40
CA GLN A 55 -34.19 -6.62 -0.55
C GLN A 55 -32.88 -7.32 -0.15
N SER A 56 -32.05 -6.71 0.70
CA SER A 56 -30.82 -7.37 1.16
C SER A 56 -30.56 -7.21 2.65
N SER A 57 -30.06 -8.27 3.28
CA SER A 57 -29.42 -8.25 4.59
C SER A 57 -28.00 -7.68 4.54
N VAL A 58 -27.52 -7.31 3.34
CA VAL A 58 -26.22 -6.70 3.08
C VAL A 58 -26.42 -5.24 2.74
N VAL A 59 -25.64 -4.37 3.38
CA VAL A 59 -25.63 -2.92 3.15
C VAL A 59 -24.29 -2.54 2.53
N SER A 60 -24.33 -1.67 1.53
CA SER A 60 -23.15 -1.03 0.97
C SER A 60 -22.82 0.21 1.77
N LEU A 61 -21.54 0.38 2.11
CA LEU A 61 -21.03 1.45 2.97
C LEU A 61 -19.57 1.72 2.61
N ASN A 62 -19.11 2.93 2.92
CA ASN A 62 -17.70 3.26 2.83
C ASN A 62 -16.94 2.82 4.09
N GLY A 63 -15.60 2.83 4.02
CA GLY A 63 -14.77 2.36 5.13
C GLY A 63 -14.93 3.19 6.40
N THR A 64 -15.06 4.51 6.27
CA THR A 64 -15.25 5.42 7.41
C THR A 64 -16.60 5.19 8.09
N GLU A 65 -17.68 5.08 7.31
CA GLU A 65 -19.02 4.77 7.82
C GLU A 65 -19.05 3.47 8.63
N TYR A 66 -18.36 2.43 8.15
CA TYR A 66 -18.26 1.18 8.90
C TYR A 66 -17.62 1.37 10.27
N LEU A 67 -16.47 2.06 10.30
CA LEU A 67 -15.72 2.30 11.53
C LEU A 67 -16.54 3.13 12.52
N GLU A 68 -17.17 4.21 12.05
CA GLU A 68 -18.04 5.04 12.88
C GLU A 68 -19.23 4.26 13.44
N LEU A 69 -19.82 3.35 12.65
CA LEU A 69 -20.94 2.52 13.10
C LEU A 69 -20.53 1.50 14.16
N ILE A 70 -19.38 0.84 14.02
CA ILE A 70 -18.94 -0.14 15.03
C ILE A 70 -18.47 0.55 16.32
N GLU A 71 -17.90 1.75 16.24
CA GLU A 71 -17.58 2.57 17.42
C GLU A 71 -18.84 3.02 18.14
N ALA A 72 -19.87 3.44 17.40
CA ALA A 72 -21.17 3.79 17.97
C ALA A 72 -21.87 2.59 18.64
N GLU A 73 -21.63 1.37 18.16
CA GLU A 73 -22.09 0.11 18.77
C GLU A 73 -21.25 -0.27 20.02
N GLY A 74 -20.15 0.45 20.28
CA GLY A 74 -19.31 0.31 21.46
C GLY A 74 -17.98 -0.40 21.24
N CYS A 75 -17.56 -0.64 19.99
CA CYS A 75 -16.21 -1.13 19.74
C CYS A 75 -15.17 -0.06 20.12
N ASP A 76 -14.13 -0.49 20.82
CA ASP A 76 -12.96 0.32 21.12
C ASP A 76 -11.92 0.15 20.00
N PRO A 77 -11.45 1.24 19.35
CA PRO A 77 -10.39 1.17 18.34
C PRO A 77 -9.11 0.47 18.80
N ASP A 78 -8.80 0.52 20.10
CA ASP A 78 -7.64 -0.18 20.67
C ASP A 78 -7.80 -1.71 20.68
N GLN A 79 -9.03 -2.21 20.45
CA GLN A 79 -9.36 -3.63 20.36
C GLN A 79 -9.50 -4.12 18.91
N TYR A 80 -9.26 -3.26 17.92
CA TYR A 80 -9.27 -3.67 16.52
C TYR A 80 -8.16 -4.68 16.21
N PRO A 81 -8.42 -5.65 15.32
CA PRO A 81 -7.40 -6.59 14.91
C PRO A 81 -6.25 -5.86 14.21
N THR A 82 -5.02 -6.18 14.59
CA THR A 82 -3.84 -5.58 13.99
C THR A 82 -3.71 -6.00 12.51
N CYS A 83 -3.69 -5.02 11.61
CA CYS A 83 -3.49 -5.25 10.18
C CYS A 83 -2.00 -5.11 9.81
N GLN A 84 -1.41 -6.15 9.22
CA GLN A 84 -0.01 -6.18 8.83
C GLN A 84 0.16 -6.94 7.51
N ALA A 85 1.25 -6.66 6.79
CA ALA A 85 1.59 -7.46 5.62
C ALA A 85 1.87 -8.92 6.03
N VAL A 86 1.57 -9.85 5.13
CA VAL A 86 1.74 -11.29 5.38
C VAL A 86 3.17 -11.59 5.84
N GLY A 87 3.30 -12.34 6.94
CA GLY A 87 4.59 -12.73 7.51
C GLY A 87 5.27 -11.69 8.41
N GLN A 88 4.88 -10.41 8.39
CA GLN A 88 5.54 -9.39 9.23
C GLN A 88 5.35 -9.60 10.73
N HIS A 89 4.23 -10.20 11.15
CA HIS A 89 4.00 -10.56 12.56
C HIS A 89 5.10 -11.46 13.15
N LEU A 90 5.80 -12.24 12.30
CA LEU A 90 6.90 -13.10 12.73
C LEU A 90 8.14 -12.32 13.18
N ILE A 91 8.32 -11.09 12.68
CA ILE A 91 9.36 -10.17 13.13
C ILE A 91 9.06 -9.72 14.56
N TRP A 92 7.82 -9.34 14.84
CA TRP A 92 7.39 -8.84 16.14
C TRP A 92 7.31 -9.94 17.22
N GLN A 93 7.31 -11.21 16.81
CA GLN A 93 7.53 -12.33 17.74
C GLN A 93 8.99 -12.47 18.18
N ARG A 94 9.94 -11.87 17.45
CA ARG A 94 11.39 -11.89 17.76
C ARG A 94 11.88 -10.57 18.34
N VAL A 95 11.21 -9.47 18.01
CA VAL A 95 11.59 -8.12 18.42
C VAL A 95 10.42 -7.51 19.17
N ASP A 96 10.67 -7.15 20.43
CA ASP A 96 9.75 -6.31 21.20
C ASP A 96 9.55 -4.97 20.47
N PRO A 97 8.33 -4.65 19.99
CA PRO A 97 8.05 -3.42 19.26
C PRO A 97 8.42 -2.15 20.04
N ASP A 98 8.29 -2.16 21.37
CA ASP A 98 8.59 -1.00 22.23
C ASP A 98 10.10 -0.78 22.40
N GLN A 99 10.92 -1.78 22.03
CA GLN A 99 12.37 -1.75 22.12
C GLN A 99 13.04 -2.03 20.77
N ALA A 100 12.31 -1.86 19.67
CA ALA A 100 12.78 -2.14 18.34
C ALA A 100 13.91 -1.18 17.95
N THR A 101 15.00 -1.74 17.44
CA THR A 101 16.08 -0.98 16.79
C THR A 101 16.25 -1.50 15.37
N ALA A 102 16.82 -0.69 14.49
CA ALA A 102 17.11 -1.11 13.12
C ALA A 102 17.94 -2.41 13.09
N GLU A 103 18.96 -2.51 13.95
CA GLU A 103 19.81 -3.70 14.10
C GLU A 103 18.99 -4.93 14.50
N LYS A 104 18.18 -4.86 15.58
CA LYS A 104 17.35 -5.98 16.03
C LYS A 104 16.37 -6.45 14.96
N VAL A 105 15.76 -5.52 14.23
CA VAL A 105 14.82 -5.84 13.15
C VAL A 105 15.56 -6.48 11.96
N THR A 106 16.73 -5.98 11.59
CA THR A 106 17.57 -6.58 10.55
C THR A 106 17.99 -8.01 10.93
N ASP A 107 18.42 -8.23 12.16
CA ASP A 107 18.81 -9.56 12.65
C ASP A 107 17.61 -10.52 12.66
N ALA A 108 16.44 -10.08 13.10
CA ALA A 108 15.22 -10.88 13.07
C ALA A 108 14.80 -11.25 11.64
N ILE A 109 14.90 -10.31 10.69
CA ILE A 109 14.64 -10.58 9.26
C ILE A 109 15.64 -11.60 8.72
N ALA A 110 16.92 -11.48 9.07
CA ALA A 110 17.96 -12.41 8.63
C ALA A 110 17.74 -13.83 9.17
N ASP A 111 17.43 -13.96 10.47
CA ASP A 111 17.08 -15.25 11.09
C ASP A 111 15.82 -15.85 10.44
N LEU A 112 14.75 -15.06 10.28
CA LEU A 112 13.52 -15.51 9.64
C LEU A 112 13.75 -15.98 8.22
N THR A 113 14.56 -15.27 7.45
CA THR A 113 14.89 -15.65 6.07
C THR A 113 15.61 -17.00 6.01
N GLN A 114 16.41 -17.34 7.03
CA GLN A 114 17.10 -18.62 7.11
C GLN A 114 16.22 -19.75 7.67
N THR A 115 15.33 -19.45 8.62
CA THR A 115 14.61 -20.46 9.42
C THR A 115 13.18 -20.69 8.98
N GLN A 116 12.56 -19.76 8.25
CA GLN A 116 11.18 -19.83 7.80
C GLN A 116 11.11 -19.94 6.26
N PRO A 117 10.82 -21.13 5.71
CA PRO A 117 10.87 -21.38 4.26
C PRO A 117 10.04 -20.43 3.38
N ASN A 118 8.97 -19.84 3.93
CA ASN A 118 8.04 -18.97 3.20
C ASN A 118 8.11 -17.51 3.64
N PHE A 119 9.10 -17.12 4.45
CA PHE A 119 9.24 -15.73 4.86
C PHE A 119 9.87 -14.90 3.73
N GLN A 120 9.23 -13.79 3.38
CA GLN A 120 9.71 -12.87 2.36
C GLN A 120 9.38 -11.43 2.76
N MET A 121 10.35 -10.53 2.56
CA MET A 121 10.19 -9.08 2.79
C MET A 121 10.17 -8.27 1.49
N ASP A 122 10.51 -8.92 0.37
CA ASP A 122 10.68 -8.25 -0.93
C ASP A 122 9.38 -8.17 -1.75
N GLY A 123 8.33 -8.85 -1.29
CA GLY A 123 7.01 -8.89 -1.92
C GLY A 123 5.97 -8.12 -1.11
N ALA A 124 4.84 -7.84 -1.75
CA ALA A 124 3.57 -7.39 -1.16
C ALA A 124 2.67 -6.98 -2.32
N SER A 125 2.18 -7.96 -3.10
CA SER A 125 1.18 -7.73 -4.14
C SER A 125 -0.05 -8.56 -3.83
N TRP A 126 -1.20 -8.20 -4.41
CA TRP A 126 -2.44 -8.97 -4.26
C TRP A 126 -2.31 -10.42 -4.79
N THR A 127 -1.37 -10.67 -5.71
CA THR A 127 -1.00 -12.01 -6.22
C THR A 127 0.13 -12.67 -5.43
N ASN A 128 0.80 -11.93 -4.55
CA ASN A 128 1.93 -12.33 -3.70
C ASN A 128 3.06 -13.10 -4.41
N ASN A 129 3.24 -12.88 -5.71
CA ASN A 129 4.24 -13.59 -6.54
C ASN A 129 5.25 -12.64 -7.21
N LEU A 130 5.09 -11.33 -7.03
CA LEU A 130 5.99 -10.31 -7.57
C LEU A 130 6.92 -9.81 -6.47
N SER A 131 8.23 -9.81 -6.77
CA SER A 131 9.20 -9.08 -5.98
C SER A 131 9.28 -7.64 -6.47
N TRP A 132 9.18 -6.69 -5.54
CA TRP A 132 9.40 -5.28 -5.78
C TRP A 132 10.88 -4.88 -5.66
N VAL A 133 11.76 -5.84 -5.32
CA VAL A 133 13.18 -5.60 -5.01
C VAL A 133 14.08 -6.31 -6.01
N LYS A 134 13.98 -7.63 -6.07
CA LYS A 134 14.89 -8.48 -6.83
C LYS A 134 14.84 -8.17 -8.32
N GLY A 135 16.00 -7.88 -8.91
CA GLY A 135 16.13 -7.62 -10.34
C GLY A 135 15.77 -6.20 -10.76
N TYR A 136 15.52 -5.29 -9.81
CA TYR A 136 15.27 -3.86 -10.05
C TYR A 136 16.35 -2.97 -9.44
N GLU A 137 17.56 -3.49 -9.24
CA GLU A 137 18.70 -2.75 -8.69
C GLU A 137 19.02 -1.52 -9.56
N ASN A 138 18.79 -1.64 -10.87
CA ASN A 138 18.89 -0.54 -11.83
C ASN A 138 17.94 0.61 -11.49
N VAL A 139 16.77 0.38 -10.90
CA VAL A 139 15.82 1.44 -10.51
C VAL A 139 16.00 1.86 -9.04
N LEU A 140 16.13 0.88 -8.14
CA LEU A 140 16.17 1.12 -6.70
C LEU A 140 17.44 1.83 -6.25
N THR A 141 18.60 1.47 -6.80
CA THR A 141 19.86 2.12 -6.43
C THR A 141 19.84 3.61 -6.80
N PRO A 142 19.48 4.01 -8.04
CA PRO A 142 19.34 5.43 -8.37
C PRO A 142 18.25 6.16 -7.58
N MET A 143 17.12 5.50 -7.30
CA MET A 143 16.04 6.05 -6.47
C MET A 143 16.55 6.43 -5.08
N ASN A 144 17.23 5.51 -4.39
CA ASN A 144 17.80 5.75 -3.06
C ASN A 144 18.87 6.84 -3.10
N GLN A 145 19.72 6.84 -4.13
CA GLN A 145 20.74 7.88 -4.31
C GLN A 145 20.12 9.26 -4.49
N LEU A 146 19.09 9.40 -5.31
CA LEU A 146 18.44 10.70 -5.53
C LEU A 146 17.76 11.19 -4.25
N SER A 147 17.09 10.30 -3.51
CA SER A 147 16.48 10.63 -2.22
C SER A 147 17.52 11.11 -1.21
N ALA A 148 18.66 10.43 -1.11
CA ALA A 148 19.76 10.83 -0.23
C ALA A 148 20.35 12.19 -0.65
N LEU A 149 20.59 12.41 -1.93
CA LEU A 149 21.11 13.69 -2.45
C LEU A 149 20.13 14.83 -2.22
N PHE A 150 18.82 14.61 -2.43
CA PHE A 150 17.79 15.60 -2.17
C PHE A 150 17.77 15.98 -0.69
N HIS A 151 17.79 14.98 0.20
CA HIS A 151 17.86 15.24 1.64
C HIS A 151 19.14 15.99 2.01
N GLN A 152 20.30 15.58 1.50
CA GLN A 152 21.56 16.27 1.77
C GLN A 152 21.54 17.74 1.33
N ALA A 153 20.96 18.04 0.17
CA ALA A 153 20.87 19.39 -0.37
C ALA A 153 19.92 20.30 0.44
N PHE A 154 18.88 19.73 1.05
CA PHE A 154 17.79 20.51 1.65
C PHE A 154 17.45 20.12 3.10
N ALA A 155 18.32 19.39 3.80
CA ALA A 155 18.08 18.88 5.17
C ALA A 155 17.67 19.99 6.16
N THR A 156 18.19 21.20 5.95
CA THR A 156 17.96 22.39 6.78
C THR A 156 17.20 23.49 6.04
N ALA A 157 16.48 23.14 4.97
CA ALA A 157 15.73 24.10 4.17
C ALA A 157 14.66 24.82 5.01
N SER A 158 14.65 26.14 4.95
CA SER A 158 13.59 26.96 5.55
C SER A 158 12.32 26.93 4.68
N ALA A 159 11.21 27.42 5.24
CA ALA A 159 9.94 27.54 4.51
C ALA A 159 10.09 28.28 3.17
N ASP A 160 10.87 29.37 3.13
CA ASP A 160 11.10 30.13 1.90
C ASP A 160 11.81 29.32 0.82
N VAL A 161 12.77 28.46 1.19
CA VAL A 161 13.48 27.57 0.26
C VAL A 161 12.50 26.58 -0.38
N THR A 162 11.51 26.08 0.37
CA THR A 162 10.51 25.14 -0.18
C THR A 162 9.58 25.76 -1.23
N GLN A 163 9.51 27.09 -1.29
CA GLN A 163 8.74 27.82 -2.29
C GLN A 163 9.53 28.08 -3.58
N GLN A 164 10.86 27.89 -3.56
CA GLN A 164 11.72 28.15 -4.70
C GLN A 164 11.58 27.07 -5.79
N ASP A 165 11.78 27.48 -7.05
CA ASP A 165 11.66 26.61 -8.21
C ASP A 165 12.62 25.42 -8.16
N ASN A 166 13.87 25.66 -7.74
CA ASN A 166 14.90 24.62 -7.62
C ASN A 166 14.49 23.49 -6.66
N TYR A 167 13.98 23.84 -5.48
CA TYR A 167 13.51 22.89 -4.48
C TYR A 167 12.32 22.09 -5.02
N ARG A 168 11.28 22.79 -5.50
CA ARG A 168 10.04 22.13 -5.97
C ARG A 168 10.27 21.20 -7.14
N ARG A 169 11.12 21.59 -8.09
CA ARG A 169 11.49 20.72 -9.21
C ARG A 169 12.30 19.53 -8.76
N SER A 170 13.30 19.73 -7.89
CA SER A 170 14.09 18.62 -7.35
C SER A 170 13.21 17.64 -6.57
N LEU A 171 12.26 18.16 -5.78
CA LEU A 171 11.28 17.36 -5.04
C LEU A 171 10.38 16.57 -6.00
N LEU A 172 9.89 17.20 -7.08
CA LEU A 172 9.09 16.52 -8.09
C LEU A 172 9.83 15.32 -8.68
N TYR A 173 11.08 15.47 -9.12
CA TYR A 173 11.85 14.35 -9.66
C TYR A 173 12.11 13.27 -8.61
N ASN A 174 12.39 13.66 -7.36
CA ASN A 174 12.57 12.70 -6.27
C ASN A 174 11.30 11.87 -6.03
N LEU A 175 10.13 12.52 -5.91
CA LEU A 175 8.86 11.84 -5.66
C LEU A 175 8.38 11.02 -6.85
N VAL A 176 8.50 11.54 -8.07
CA VAL A 176 8.10 10.80 -9.28
C VAL A 176 8.96 9.55 -9.44
N LEU A 177 10.28 9.62 -9.16
CA LEU A 177 11.15 8.45 -9.23
C LEU A 177 10.71 7.34 -8.27
N GLN A 178 10.07 7.67 -7.16
CA GLN A 178 9.65 6.73 -6.12
C GLN A 178 8.37 5.95 -6.44
N THR A 179 7.71 6.21 -7.59
CA THR A 179 6.52 5.44 -7.99
C THR A 179 6.83 3.94 -8.15
N SER A 180 5.92 3.09 -7.68
CA SER A 180 6.01 1.63 -7.85
C SER A 180 5.80 1.21 -9.31
N CYS A 181 5.18 2.04 -10.15
CA CYS A 181 4.90 1.72 -11.56
C CYS A 181 6.15 1.32 -12.35
N PHE A 182 7.32 1.88 -12.02
CA PHE A 182 8.57 1.54 -12.70
C PHE A 182 9.02 0.09 -12.52
N ARG A 183 8.47 -0.59 -11.51
CA ARG A 183 8.75 -1.99 -11.19
C ARG A 183 7.55 -2.88 -11.44
N TYR A 184 6.33 -2.35 -11.33
CA TYR A 184 5.10 -3.11 -11.55
C TYR A 184 5.00 -3.66 -12.97
N TRP A 185 5.38 -2.85 -13.97
CA TRP A 185 5.22 -3.19 -15.39
C TRP A 185 6.39 -3.97 -16.01
N GLY A 186 7.35 -4.42 -15.19
CA GLY A 186 8.53 -5.13 -15.69
C GLY A 186 9.66 -4.21 -16.16
N GLN A 187 10.72 -4.85 -16.64
CA GLN A 187 11.87 -4.18 -17.26
C GLN A 187 11.50 -3.59 -18.63
N GLY A 188 12.26 -2.59 -19.08
CA GLY A 188 12.12 -1.95 -20.40
C GLY A 188 11.74 -0.48 -20.29
N ALA A 189 10.75 -0.04 -21.06
CA ALA A 189 10.39 1.37 -21.18
C ALA A 189 10.18 2.07 -19.82
N TRP A 190 9.49 1.42 -18.88
CA TRP A 190 9.26 1.96 -17.55
C TRP A 190 10.57 2.14 -16.74
N THR A 191 11.46 1.16 -16.78
CA THR A 191 12.77 1.27 -16.11
C THR A 191 13.68 2.30 -16.78
N ASP A 192 13.58 2.48 -18.10
CA ASP A 192 14.30 3.52 -18.86
C ASP A 192 13.81 4.92 -18.51
N TYR A 193 12.50 5.09 -18.30
CA TYR A 193 11.92 6.32 -17.80
C TYR A 193 12.42 6.62 -16.38
N ALA A 194 12.48 5.62 -15.50
CA ALA A 194 13.05 5.79 -14.17
C ALA A 194 14.51 6.28 -14.24
N GLN A 195 15.34 5.70 -15.12
CA GLN A 195 16.71 6.18 -15.34
C GLN A 195 16.73 7.64 -15.79
N THR A 196 15.89 8.00 -16.74
CA THR A 196 15.82 9.37 -17.27
C THR A 196 15.44 10.37 -16.18
N ILE A 197 14.41 10.04 -15.39
CA ILE A 197 13.95 10.86 -14.26
C ILE A 197 15.05 11.02 -13.22
N TYR A 198 15.76 9.94 -12.89
CA TYR A 198 16.93 9.99 -12.00
C TYR A 198 18.00 10.96 -12.51
N GLN A 199 18.40 10.85 -13.78
CA GLN A 199 19.45 11.72 -14.34
C GLN A 199 19.04 13.19 -14.31
N GLN A 200 17.77 13.49 -14.64
CA GLN A 200 17.23 14.85 -14.60
C GLN A 200 17.21 15.41 -13.17
N GLY A 201 16.70 14.65 -12.21
CA GLY A 201 16.70 15.05 -10.80
C GLY A 201 18.10 15.31 -10.27
N LYS A 202 19.06 14.44 -10.60
CA LYS A 202 20.46 14.59 -10.20
C LYS A 202 21.12 15.83 -10.79
N MET A 203 20.79 16.21 -12.02
CA MET A 203 21.30 17.44 -12.65
C MET A 203 20.78 18.70 -11.94
N LEU A 204 19.53 18.69 -11.46
CA LEU A 204 18.96 19.83 -10.73
C LEU A 204 19.62 20.04 -9.37
N LEU A 205 19.99 18.96 -8.68
CA LEU A 205 20.65 19.02 -7.36
C LEU A 205 22.14 19.40 -7.42
N LYS A 206 22.76 19.37 -8.62
CA LYS A 206 24.16 19.75 -8.82
C LYS A 206 24.36 21.24 -9.12
N ARG A 207 23.28 22.00 -9.28
CA ARG A 207 23.29 23.44 -9.57
C ARG A 207 23.13 24.23 -8.28
#